data_AF-A0A964LDA5-F1
#
_entry.id   AF-A0A964LDA5-F1
#
_cell.length_a   1.000
_cell.length_b   1.000
_cell.length_c   1.000
_cell.angle_alpha   90.00
_cell.angle_beta   90.00
_cell.angle_gamma   90.00
#
_symmetry.space_group_name_H-M   'P 1'
#
loop_
_entity.id
_entity.type
_entity.pdbx_description
1 polymer ?
#
loop_
_entity_poly.entity_id
_entity_poly.type
_entity_poly.pdbx_seq_one_letter_code
_entity_poly.pdbx_strand_id
1 'polypeptide(L)'
;MRKFGFFCIGALLLLVSVVWVEGFSQDKKGTGGFGGFGGGGGLQTGVNLLTRADVKKELEVTDEQLEKLPAEVMIAISKVLSDKQFKRFKQVDLQKQGNNAFKAAAVQKQLNVNEEQKKSIATILEDSAKETTELFKGGGKGGFGKGNTEKVEGIRKEAKEKIYNVLTKEQRKGWREMIGEEFKFEQTGFGGFGGFGTKKGTDKKAPPKDK
;
A
#
# COMPACT_ATOMS: atom_id res chain seq x y z
N MET A 1 74.96 37.64 49.27
CA MET A 1 74.35 37.67 50.62
C MET A 1 73.03 36.88 50.58
N ARG A 2 72.79 36.09 51.64
CA ARG A 2 71.65 35.18 51.89
C ARG A 2 70.29 35.89 51.66
N LYS A 3 69.18 35.22 51.28
CA LYS A 3 68.36 34.36 52.15
C LYS A 3 67.29 33.55 51.37
N PHE A 4 66.88 32.46 52.02
CA PHE A 4 65.87 31.45 51.71
C PHE A 4 64.41 31.96 51.69
N GLY A 5 63.52 31.21 51.01
CA GLY A 5 62.42 30.54 51.74
C GLY A 5 60.98 30.62 51.18
N PHE A 6 60.34 29.43 51.19
CA PHE A 6 58.90 29.08 51.24
C PHE A 6 58.09 29.06 49.93
N PHE A 7 57.70 27.89 49.38
CA PHE A 7 56.69 26.87 49.76
C PHE A 7 55.22 27.27 49.54
N CYS A 8 54.51 26.35 48.85
CA CYS A 8 53.10 25.95 48.99
C CYS A 8 52.05 26.35 47.93
N ILE A 9 51.63 25.30 47.20
CA ILE A 9 50.25 24.77 47.07
C ILE A 9 49.26 25.47 46.12
N GLY A 10 48.74 24.67 45.18
CA GLY A 10 47.30 24.64 44.92
C GLY A 10 46.81 25.16 43.57
N ALA A 11 47.22 24.56 42.45
CA ALA A 11 46.54 24.77 41.16
C ALA A 11 45.42 23.74 40.98
N LEU A 12 44.21 24.04 41.46
CA LEU A 12 42.99 23.34 41.06
C LEU A 12 41.76 24.20 41.32
N LEU A 13 41.37 25.01 40.32
CA LEU A 13 39.98 25.46 40.18
C LEU A 13 39.62 25.53 38.70
N LEU A 14 38.96 24.46 38.25
CA LEU A 14 38.03 24.42 37.14
C LEU A 14 36.90 25.42 37.37
N LEU A 15 36.71 26.36 36.44
CA LEU A 15 35.40 26.92 36.14
C LEU A 15 35.28 27.07 34.63
N VAL A 16 34.75 26.01 34.00
CA VAL A 16 34.19 26.07 32.64
C VAL A 16 32.92 26.88 32.73
N SER A 17 32.88 28.01 32.03
CA SER A 17 31.71 28.84 31.89
C SER A 17 30.62 28.11 31.10
N VAL A 18 29.48 28.02 31.76
CA VAL A 18 28.21 27.55 31.24
C VAL A 18 27.75 28.46 30.10
N VAL A 19 27.66 27.92 28.88
CA VAL A 19 26.78 28.46 27.84
C VAL A 19 25.55 27.55 27.79
N TRP A 20 24.50 27.98 28.46
CA TRP A 20 23.16 27.46 28.24
C TRP A 20 22.70 27.96 26.86
N VAL A 21 22.78 27.09 25.86
CA VAL A 21 21.98 27.24 24.64
C VAL A 21 20.59 26.76 25.01
N GLU A 22 19.64 27.70 25.06
CA GLU A 22 18.22 27.37 25.07
C GLU A 22 17.90 26.65 23.77
N GLY A 23 17.91 25.32 23.84
CA GLY A 23 17.40 24.45 22.81
C GLY A 23 15.92 24.75 22.64
N PHE A 24 15.59 25.31 21.47
CA PHE A 24 14.25 25.30 20.89
C PHE A 24 13.60 23.93 21.13
N SER A 25 12.72 23.86 22.13
CA SER A 25 11.75 22.78 22.24
C SER A 25 10.74 23.02 21.14
N GLN A 26 11.05 22.49 19.96
CA GLN A 26 10.09 22.35 18.88
C GLN A 26 8.99 21.43 19.39
N ASP A 27 7.87 22.03 19.81
CA ASP A 27 6.61 21.36 20.00
C ASP A 27 6.36 20.46 18.78
N LYS A 28 6.65 19.16 18.92
CA LYS A 28 6.08 18.12 18.07
C LYS A 28 4.61 18.03 18.45
N LYS A 29 3.82 19.01 18.02
CA LYS A 29 2.40 18.80 17.77
C LYS A 29 2.33 17.69 16.73
N GLY A 30 1.87 16.53 17.21
CA GLY A 30 1.73 15.32 16.42
C GLY A 30 1.09 15.64 15.09
N THR A 31 1.81 15.30 14.03
CA THR A 31 1.26 15.14 12.70
C THR A 31 0.09 14.17 12.84
N GLY A 32 -1.12 14.72 12.88
CA GLY A 32 -2.34 13.93 12.85
C GLY A 32 -2.23 12.98 11.68
N GLY A 33 -2.18 11.69 11.99
CA GLY A 33 -2.19 10.63 11.01
C GLY A 33 -3.46 10.75 10.19
N PHE A 34 -3.36 11.40 9.04
CA PHE A 34 -4.34 11.27 7.97
C PHE A 34 -4.13 9.88 7.35
N GLY A 35 -4.60 8.87 8.08
CA GLY A 35 -4.58 7.47 7.69
C GLY A 35 -5.98 6.90 7.88
N GLY A 36 -6.72 6.77 6.78
CA GLY A 36 -7.95 6.00 6.75
C GLY A 36 -9.22 6.81 6.53
N PHE A 37 -9.30 7.58 5.44
CA PHE A 37 -10.59 7.89 4.83
C PHE A 37 -10.61 7.32 3.41
N GLY A 38 -10.88 6.02 3.34
CA GLY A 38 -11.20 5.29 2.11
C GLY A 38 -12.49 4.53 2.37
N GLY A 39 -13.61 5.08 1.88
CA GLY A 39 -14.96 4.59 2.14
C GLY A 39 -15.20 3.16 1.66
N GLY A 40 -15.97 2.42 2.46
CA GLY A 40 -16.41 1.05 2.18
C GLY A 40 -16.93 0.40 3.46
N GLY A 41 -18.19 0.69 3.81
CA GLY A 41 -18.83 0.17 5.03
C GLY A 41 -19.06 -1.35 4.99
N GLY A 42 -18.99 -1.97 6.17
CA GLY A 42 -19.40 -3.34 6.45
C GLY A 42 -18.30 -4.38 6.22
N LEU A 43 -17.94 -5.14 7.28
CA LEU A 43 -16.88 -6.17 7.34
C LEU A 43 -15.43 -5.69 7.20
N GLN A 44 -15.17 -4.70 6.35
CA GLN A 44 -13.84 -4.10 6.21
C GLN A 44 -13.43 -3.24 7.42
N THR A 45 -14.37 -2.84 8.28
CA THR A 45 -14.16 -1.91 9.38
C THR A 45 -13.41 -2.52 10.57
N GLY A 46 -13.79 -3.73 11.01
CA GLY A 46 -13.19 -4.39 12.18
C GLY A 46 -11.78 -4.90 11.90
N VAL A 47 -11.57 -5.56 10.76
CA VAL A 47 -10.25 -6.09 10.39
C VAL A 47 -9.26 -4.95 10.12
N ASN A 48 -9.70 -3.85 9.48
CA ASN A 48 -8.84 -2.69 9.29
C ASN A 48 -8.46 -2.03 10.63
N LEU A 49 -9.32 -2.07 11.66
CA LEU A 49 -9.01 -1.51 12.97
C LEU A 49 -7.81 -2.20 13.61
N LEU A 50 -7.72 -3.52 13.47
CA LEU A 50 -6.60 -4.34 13.99
C LEU A 50 -5.26 -4.04 13.33
N THR A 51 -5.25 -3.31 12.20
CA THR A 51 -3.98 -2.91 11.55
C THR A 51 -3.39 -1.63 12.14
N ARG A 52 -4.13 -0.89 12.96
CA ARG A 52 -3.66 0.37 13.55
C ARG A 52 -2.76 0.12 14.76
N ALA A 53 -1.67 0.89 14.86
CA ALA A 53 -0.67 0.71 15.92
C ALA A 53 -1.22 0.93 17.34
N ASP A 54 -2.12 1.91 17.51
CA ASP A 54 -2.78 2.19 18.79
C ASP A 54 -3.66 1.02 19.23
N VAL A 55 -4.49 0.50 18.31
CA VAL A 55 -5.38 -0.64 18.56
C VAL A 55 -4.58 -1.93 18.80
N LYS A 56 -3.55 -2.21 18.00
CA LYS A 56 -2.68 -3.38 18.21
C LYS A 56 -2.08 -3.39 19.60
N LYS A 57 -1.60 -2.22 20.07
CA LYS A 57 -0.99 -2.08 21.40
C LYS A 57 -2.01 -2.26 22.52
N GLU A 58 -3.18 -1.63 22.39
CA GLU A 58 -4.26 -1.73 23.38
C GLU A 58 -4.77 -3.16 23.54
N LEU A 59 -4.90 -3.89 22.43
CA LEU A 59 -5.42 -5.26 22.40
C LEU A 59 -4.33 -6.33 22.49
N GLU A 60 -3.06 -5.93 22.62
CA GLU A 60 -1.89 -6.82 22.63
C GLU A 60 -1.85 -7.79 21.43
N VAL A 61 -2.30 -7.33 20.25
CA VAL A 61 -2.38 -8.15 19.04
C VAL A 61 -0.98 -8.41 18.48
N THR A 62 -0.64 -9.68 18.28
CA THR A 62 0.65 -10.09 17.71
C THR A 62 0.62 -10.07 16.19
N ASP A 63 1.79 -9.93 15.56
CA ASP A 63 1.90 -10.00 14.10
C ASP A 63 1.49 -11.39 13.58
N GLU A 64 1.81 -12.46 14.29
CA GLU A 64 1.37 -13.82 13.95
C GLU A 64 -0.16 -13.97 13.91
N GLN A 65 -0.89 -13.29 14.81
CA GLN A 65 -2.36 -13.28 14.78
C GLN A 65 -2.88 -12.57 13.53
N LEU A 66 -2.28 -11.45 13.16
CA LEU A 66 -2.66 -10.67 11.98
C LEU A 66 -2.35 -11.39 10.68
N GLU A 67 -1.23 -12.12 10.62
CA GLU A 67 -0.85 -12.93 9.46
C GLU A 67 -1.86 -14.06 9.19
N LYS A 68 -2.54 -14.56 10.22
CA LYS A 68 -3.57 -15.60 10.09
C LYS A 68 -4.93 -15.05 9.64
N LEU A 69 -5.23 -13.78 9.90
CA LEU A 69 -6.55 -13.18 9.62
C LEU A 69 -7.01 -13.33 8.16
N PRO A 70 -6.19 -13.08 7.12
CA PRO A 70 -6.64 -13.22 5.74
C PRO A 70 -7.13 -14.64 5.43
N ALA A 71 -6.46 -15.67 5.95
CA ALA A 71 -6.85 -17.06 5.74
C ALA A 71 -8.19 -17.38 6.45
N GLU A 72 -8.35 -16.93 7.69
CA GLU A 72 -9.59 -17.13 8.45
C GLU A 72 -10.80 -16.40 7.84
N VAL A 73 -10.59 -15.19 7.33
CA VAL A 73 -11.62 -14.45 6.59
C VAL A 73 -12.05 -15.23 5.34
N MET A 74 -11.11 -15.79 4.59
CA MET A 74 -11.41 -16.61 3.42
C MET A 74 -12.18 -17.90 3.78
N ILE A 75 -11.87 -18.52 4.91
CA ILE A 75 -12.61 -19.69 5.44
C ILE A 75 -14.03 -19.28 5.83
N ALA A 76 -14.21 -18.14 6.50
CA ALA A 76 -15.55 -17.64 6.85
C ALA A 76 -16.39 -17.38 5.59
N ILE A 77 -15.82 -16.77 4.56
CA ILE A 77 -16.48 -16.53 3.27
C ILE A 77 -16.89 -17.87 2.62
N SER A 78 -16.02 -18.89 2.65
CA SER A 78 -16.32 -20.19 2.04
C SER A 78 -17.43 -20.97 2.75
N LYS A 79 -17.70 -20.67 4.03
CA LYS A 79 -18.81 -21.29 4.79
C LYS A 79 -20.17 -20.68 4.44
N VAL A 80 -20.19 -19.47 3.91
CA VAL A 80 -21.43 -18.73 3.57
C VAL A 80 -21.77 -18.86 2.09
N LEU A 81 -20.75 -18.89 1.23
CA LEU A 81 -20.93 -19.02 -0.22
C LEU A 81 -21.03 -20.50 -0.62
N SER A 82 -21.83 -20.78 -1.66
CA SER A 82 -21.74 -22.08 -2.36
C SER A 82 -20.38 -22.25 -3.02
N ASP A 83 -19.99 -23.49 -3.34
CA ASP A 83 -18.72 -23.79 -4.01
C ASP A 83 -18.53 -23.00 -5.31
N LYS A 84 -19.59 -22.88 -6.12
CA LYS A 84 -19.57 -22.10 -7.36
C LYS A 84 -19.33 -20.61 -7.08
N GLN A 85 -20.03 -20.04 -6.11
CA GLN A 85 -19.87 -18.64 -5.72
C GLN A 85 -18.47 -18.38 -5.15
N PHE A 86 -17.97 -19.25 -4.27
CA PHE A 86 -16.66 -19.12 -3.67
C PHE A 86 -15.54 -19.25 -4.70
N LYS A 87 -15.66 -20.20 -5.64
CA LYS A 87 -14.71 -20.31 -6.76
C LYS A 87 -14.66 -19.02 -7.58
N ARG A 88 -15.81 -18.46 -7.94
CA ARG A 88 -15.86 -17.19 -8.69
C ARG A 88 -15.36 -16.01 -7.84
N PHE A 89 -15.66 -15.99 -6.56
CA PHE A 89 -15.15 -14.97 -5.64
C PHE A 89 -13.63 -14.96 -5.62
N LYS A 90 -12.97 -16.11 -5.47
CA LYS A 90 -11.50 -16.23 -5.52
C LYS A 90 -10.92 -15.72 -6.84
N GLN A 91 -11.57 -16.04 -7.97
CA GLN A 91 -11.16 -15.53 -9.28
C GLN A 91 -11.21 -14.01 -9.34
N VAL A 92 -12.33 -13.41 -8.90
CA VAL A 92 -12.50 -11.94 -8.89
C VAL A 92 -11.56 -11.26 -7.89
N ASP A 93 -11.33 -11.87 -6.74
CA ASP A 93 -10.38 -11.36 -5.74
C ASP A 93 -8.95 -11.32 -6.29
N LEU A 94 -8.49 -12.38 -6.97
CA LEU A 94 -7.20 -12.38 -7.67
C LEU A 94 -7.12 -11.30 -8.75
N GLN A 95 -8.20 -11.08 -9.51
CA GLN A 95 -8.25 -9.99 -10.50
C GLN A 95 -8.17 -8.61 -9.85
N LYS A 96 -8.85 -8.42 -8.71
CA LYS A 96 -8.80 -7.17 -7.93
C LYS A 96 -7.40 -6.90 -7.38
N GLN A 97 -6.71 -7.92 -6.88
CA GLN A 97 -5.34 -7.81 -6.39
C GLN A 97 -4.34 -7.48 -7.51
N GLY A 98 -4.61 -7.89 -8.75
CA GLY A 98 -3.75 -7.63 -9.90
C GLY A 98 -2.36 -8.21 -9.72
N ASN A 99 -1.32 -7.45 -10.03
CA ASN A 99 0.08 -7.93 -9.95
C ASN A 99 0.51 -8.29 -8.52
N ASN A 100 -0.11 -7.72 -7.48
CA ASN A 100 0.23 -8.04 -6.10
C ASN A 100 -0.17 -9.47 -5.71
N ALA A 101 -1.09 -10.11 -6.45
CA ALA A 101 -1.47 -11.50 -6.21
C ALA A 101 -0.27 -12.47 -6.29
N PHE A 102 0.76 -12.14 -7.08
CA PHE A 102 1.97 -12.97 -7.19
C PHE A 102 2.86 -12.97 -5.93
N LYS A 103 2.60 -12.08 -4.95
CA LYS A 103 3.25 -12.13 -3.63
C LYS A 103 2.62 -13.19 -2.71
N ALA A 104 1.38 -13.61 -2.98
CA ALA A 104 0.69 -14.54 -2.11
C ALA A 104 1.30 -15.95 -2.20
N ALA A 105 1.66 -16.53 -1.05
CA ALA A 105 2.26 -17.85 -0.97
C ALA A 105 1.39 -18.94 -1.64
N ALA A 106 0.06 -18.83 -1.55
CA ALA A 106 -0.87 -19.74 -2.21
C ALA A 106 -0.76 -19.70 -3.74
N VAL A 107 -0.61 -18.51 -4.32
CA VAL A 107 -0.44 -18.33 -5.77
C VAL A 107 0.91 -18.87 -6.21
N GLN A 108 1.98 -18.53 -5.49
CA GLN A 108 3.33 -19.03 -5.78
C GLN A 108 3.40 -20.55 -5.74
N LYS A 109 2.77 -21.17 -4.73
CA LYS A 109 2.68 -22.62 -4.60
C LYS A 109 1.88 -23.24 -5.73
N GLN A 110 0.70 -22.70 -6.06
CA GLN A 110 -0.14 -23.25 -7.11
C GLN A 110 0.49 -23.16 -8.50
N LEU A 111 1.27 -22.11 -8.76
CA LEU A 111 2.02 -21.95 -10.00
C LEU A 111 3.41 -22.59 -9.96
N ASN A 112 3.80 -23.25 -8.85
CA ASN A 112 5.13 -23.81 -8.66
C ASN A 112 6.25 -22.79 -9.01
N VAL A 113 6.11 -21.56 -8.54
CA VAL A 113 7.09 -20.48 -8.78
C VAL A 113 8.38 -20.82 -8.02
N ASN A 114 9.49 -20.90 -8.73
CA ASN A 114 10.80 -21.20 -8.13
C ASN A 114 11.43 -19.96 -7.47
N GLU A 115 12.52 -20.14 -6.73
CA GLU A 115 13.16 -19.06 -5.97
C GLU A 115 13.70 -17.92 -6.85
N GLU A 116 14.19 -18.23 -8.05
CA GLU A 116 14.66 -17.21 -8.99
C GLU A 116 13.50 -16.35 -9.48
N GLN A 117 12.40 -16.98 -9.90
CA GLN A 117 11.19 -16.30 -10.33
C GLN A 117 10.58 -15.46 -9.20
N LYS A 118 10.56 -15.98 -7.95
CA LYS A 118 10.10 -15.22 -6.77
C LYS A 118 10.90 -13.92 -6.60
N LYS A 119 12.23 -13.99 -6.70
CA LYS A 119 13.10 -12.81 -6.60
C LYS A 119 12.82 -11.82 -7.73
N SER A 120 12.78 -12.28 -8.99
CA SER A 120 12.49 -11.42 -10.13
C SER A 120 11.12 -10.74 -10.02
N ILE A 121 10.09 -11.49 -9.64
CA ILE A 121 8.74 -10.96 -9.41
C ILE A 121 8.76 -9.91 -8.28
N ALA A 122 9.43 -10.20 -7.16
CA ALA A 122 9.53 -9.25 -6.05
C ALA A 122 10.17 -7.93 -6.48
N THR A 123 11.28 -7.99 -7.22
CA THR A 123 11.95 -6.80 -7.78
C THR A 123 11.03 -6.02 -8.72
N ILE A 124 10.36 -6.68 -9.67
CA ILE A 124 9.42 -6.01 -10.60
C ILE A 124 8.31 -5.27 -9.83
N LEU A 125 7.78 -5.89 -8.76
CA LEU A 125 6.73 -5.29 -7.95
C LEU A 125 7.23 -4.13 -7.09
N GLU A 126 8.47 -4.20 -6.59
CA GLU A 126 9.11 -3.12 -5.85
C GLU A 126 9.39 -1.91 -6.74
N ASP A 127 9.93 -2.13 -7.94
CA ASP A 127 10.20 -1.07 -8.92
C ASP A 127 8.90 -0.38 -9.34
N SER A 128 7.87 -1.17 -9.68
CA SER A 128 6.53 -0.65 -9.98
C SER A 128 5.95 0.19 -8.84
N ALA A 129 6.17 -0.22 -7.58
CA ALA A 129 5.72 0.54 -6.41
C ALA A 129 6.53 1.83 -6.20
N LYS A 130 7.84 1.82 -6.46
CA LYS A 130 8.70 3.01 -6.40
C LYS A 130 8.30 4.03 -7.46
N GLU A 131 8.17 3.62 -8.72
CA GLU A 131 7.72 4.49 -9.82
C GLU A 131 6.36 5.12 -9.52
N THR A 132 5.42 4.30 -9.02
CA THR A 132 4.11 4.78 -8.58
C THR A 132 4.27 5.82 -7.46
N THR A 133 5.11 5.55 -6.45
CA THR A 133 5.33 6.45 -5.32
C THR A 133 5.96 7.78 -5.75
N GLU A 134 6.95 7.74 -6.64
CA GLU A 134 7.62 8.92 -7.18
C GLU A 134 6.65 9.79 -7.99
N LEU A 135 5.77 9.16 -8.78
CA LEU A 135 4.71 9.85 -9.50
C LEU A 135 3.78 10.65 -8.56
N PHE A 136 3.51 10.16 -7.34
CA PHE A 136 2.69 10.88 -6.35
C PHE A 136 3.48 11.90 -5.51
N LYS A 137 4.81 11.74 -5.38
CA LYS A 137 5.70 12.69 -4.68
C LYS A 137 6.05 13.92 -5.55
N GLY A 138 5.98 13.81 -6.87
CA GLY A 138 6.41 14.82 -7.86
C GLY A 138 5.63 16.16 -7.93
N GLY A 139 4.69 16.44 -7.03
CA GLY A 139 4.26 17.81 -6.74
C GLY A 139 2.98 18.35 -7.40
N GLY A 140 2.23 19.14 -6.61
CA GLY A 140 1.13 20.00 -7.03
C GLY A 140 -0.28 19.51 -6.64
N LYS A 141 -1.26 20.42 -6.66
CA LYS A 141 -2.71 20.26 -6.37
C LYS A 141 -3.43 19.18 -7.24
N GLY A 142 -2.66 18.34 -7.92
CA GLY A 142 -3.05 17.25 -8.83
C GLY A 142 -2.52 15.87 -8.41
N GLY A 143 -2.19 15.65 -7.13
CA GLY A 143 -1.94 14.28 -6.59
C GLY A 143 -3.08 13.28 -6.85
N PHE A 144 -4.25 13.78 -7.28
CA PHE A 144 -5.42 13.03 -7.73
C PHE A 144 -5.89 13.44 -9.15
N GLY A 145 -5.00 13.98 -9.99
CA GLY A 145 -5.29 14.36 -11.36
C GLY A 145 -5.46 13.14 -12.27
N LYS A 146 -6.43 13.19 -13.20
CA LYS A 146 -6.71 12.12 -14.17
C LYS A 146 -5.47 11.61 -14.93
N GLY A 147 -4.50 12.48 -15.19
CA GLY A 147 -3.23 12.12 -15.85
C GLY A 147 -2.32 11.20 -15.02
N ASN A 148 -2.43 11.20 -13.69
CA ASN A 148 -1.67 10.26 -12.85
C ASN A 148 -2.30 8.87 -12.85
N THR A 149 -3.63 8.77 -13.02
CA THR A 149 -4.31 7.48 -13.11
C THR A 149 -3.87 6.69 -14.36
N GLU A 150 -3.84 7.32 -15.53
CA GLU A 150 -3.39 6.68 -16.77
C GLU A 150 -1.91 6.26 -16.70
N LYS A 151 -1.05 7.07 -16.06
CA LYS A 151 0.36 6.72 -15.82
C LYS A 151 0.51 5.53 -14.88
N VAL A 152 -0.25 5.47 -13.79
CA VAL A 152 -0.27 4.32 -12.88
C VAL A 152 -0.75 3.06 -13.59
N GLU A 153 -1.76 3.16 -14.45
CA GLU A 153 -2.18 2.03 -15.28
C GLU A 153 -1.08 1.56 -16.22
N GLY A 154 -0.32 2.48 -16.83
CA GLY A 154 0.86 2.17 -17.63
C GLY A 154 1.91 1.38 -16.85
N ILE A 155 2.31 1.88 -15.67
CA ILE A 155 3.26 1.23 -14.76
C ILE A 155 2.77 -0.18 -14.38
N ARG A 156 1.48 -0.33 -14.06
CA ARG A 156 0.87 -1.63 -13.74
C ARG A 156 0.87 -2.59 -14.93
N LYS A 157 0.60 -2.11 -16.15
CA LYS A 157 0.64 -2.92 -17.38
C LYS A 157 2.05 -3.39 -17.68
N GLU A 158 3.04 -2.49 -17.59
CA GLU A 158 4.44 -2.84 -17.80
C GLU A 158 4.91 -3.90 -16.79
N ALA A 159 4.61 -3.71 -15.50
CA ALA A 159 4.93 -4.71 -14.49
C ALA A 159 4.25 -6.06 -14.77
N LYS A 160 3.01 -6.06 -15.27
CA LYS A 160 2.30 -7.29 -15.67
C LYS A 160 3.02 -8.00 -16.81
N GLU A 161 3.45 -7.27 -17.84
CA GLU A 161 4.20 -7.84 -18.97
C GLU A 161 5.53 -8.43 -18.52
N LYS A 162 6.30 -7.71 -17.71
CA LYS A 162 7.56 -8.19 -17.12
C LYS A 162 7.33 -9.48 -16.31
N ILE A 163 6.31 -9.54 -15.47
CA ILE A 163 5.95 -10.76 -14.72
C ILE A 163 5.61 -11.91 -15.68
N TYR A 164 4.81 -11.67 -16.71
CA TYR A 164 4.46 -12.70 -17.70
C TYR A 164 5.67 -13.25 -18.46
N ASN A 165 6.73 -12.46 -18.63
CA ASN A 165 7.97 -12.90 -19.26
C ASN A 165 8.85 -13.75 -18.33
N VAL A 166 8.74 -13.55 -17.00
CA VAL A 166 9.41 -14.40 -15.99
C VAL A 166 8.75 -15.79 -15.88
N LEU A 167 7.44 -15.87 -16.14
CA LEU A 167 6.68 -17.12 -16.02
C LEU A 167 6.84 -18.02 -17.26
N THR A 168 6.86 -19.33 -17.01
CA THR A 168 6.81 -20.34 -18.09
C THR A 168 5.46 -20.30 -18.81
N LYS A 169 5.36 -21.01 -19.94
CA LYS A 169 4.10 -21.12 -20.69
C LYS A 169 3.01 -21.80 -19.86
N GLU A 170 3.39 -22.84 -19.12
CA GLU A 170 2.53 -23.63 -18.25
C GLU A 170 2.05 -22.79 -17.05
N GLN A 171 2.95 -22.03 -16.44
CA GLN A 171 2.60 -21.11 -15.34
C GLN A 171 1.66 -20.00 -15.81
N ARG A 172 1.88 -19.43 -17.00
CA ARG A 172 0.94 -18.46 -17.60
C ARG A 172 -0.42 -19.07 -17.86
N LYS A 173 -0.49 -20.33 -18.30
CA LYS A 173 -1.76 -21.06 -18.45
C LYS A 173 -2.44 -21.24 -17.09
N GLY A 174 -1.72 -21.72 -16.08
CA GLY A 174 -2.22 -21.88 -14.72
C GLY A 174 -2.75 -20.56 -14.15
N TRP A 175 -2.03 -19.46 -14.35
CA TRP A 175 -2.48 -18.14 -13.90
C TRP A 175 -3.80 -17.71 -14.57
N ARG A 176 -3.96 -17.94 -15.88
CA ARG A 176 -5.24 -17.66 -16.59
C ARG A 176 -6.40 -18.50 -16.05
N GLU A 177 -6.15 -19.77 -15.74
CA GLU A 177 -7.18 -20.66 -15.14
C GLU A 177 -7.55 -20.20 -13.72
N MET A 178 -6.57 -19.75 -12.94
CA MET A 178 -6.77 -19.25 -11.57
C MET A 178 -7.62 -17.98 -11.53
N ILE A 179 -7.39 -17.03 -12.43
CA ILE A 179 -8.15 -15.77 -12.46
C ILE A 179 -9.48 -15.89 -13.21
N GLY A 180 -9.62 -16.90 -14.09
CA GLY A 180 -10.85 -17.13 -14.85
C GLY A 180 -11.21 -15.99 -15.80
N GLU A 181 -12.49 -15.91 -16.15
CA GLU A 181 -13.02 -14.88 -17.04
C GLU A 181 -12.93 -13.49 -16.40
N GLU A 182 -12.57 -12.49 -17.20
CA GLU A 182 -12.46 -11.09 -16.78
C GLU A 182 -13.75 -10.61 -16.10
N PHE A 183 -13.58 -9.89 -14.99
CA PHE A 183 -14.65 -9.24 -14.27
C PHE A 183 -14.52 -7.73 -14.42
N LYS A 184 -15.53 -7.10 -15.02
CA LYS A 184 -15.60 -5.64 -15.13
C LYS A 184 -16.14 -5.07 -13.83
N PHE A 185 -15.25 -4.49 -13.03
CA PHE A 185 -15.66 -3.79 -11.82
C PHE A 185 -16.46 -2.53 -12.19
N GLU A 186 -17.67 -2.43 -11.67
CA GLU A 186 -18.43 -1.18 -11.77
C GLU A 186 -17.70 -0.10 -10.97
N GLN A 187 -17.51 1.06 -11.60
CA GLN A 187 -16.92 2.21 -10.93
C GLN A 187 -17.99 2.80 -10.01
N THR A 188 -18.12 2.29 -8.78
CA THR A 188 -19.11 2.79 -7.83
C THR A 188 -18.74 4.24 -7.47
N GLY A 189 -19.58 5.17 -7.91
CA GLY A 189 -19.36 6.60 -7.77
C GLY A 189 -19.56 7.08 -6.33
N PHE A 190 -18.49 7.02 -5.52
CA PHE A 190 -18.11 7.97 -4.47
C PHE A 190 -16.78 7.50 -3.87
N GLY A 191 -15.66 8.11 -4.27
CA GLY A 191 -14.35 7.92 -3.62
C GLY A 191 -13.46 6.76 -4.09
N GLY A 192 -13.68 6.19 -5.28
CA GLY A 192 -12.88 5.09 -5.84
C GLY A 192 -11.79 5.55 -6.81
N PHE A 193 -10.54 5.37 -6.40
CA PHE A 193 -9.34 5.52 -7.23
C PHE A 193 -9.30 4.41 -8.30
N GLY A 194 -9.59 4.75 -9.56
CA GLY A 194 -9.48 3.83 -10.71
C GLY A 194 -10.43 4.25 -11.83
N GLY A 195 -9.88 4.85 -12.89
CA GLY A 195 -10.66 5.43 -13.98
C GLY A 195 -11.17 4.38 -14.97
N PHE A 196 -12.23 4.71 -15.69
CA PHE A 196 -12.16 4.86 -17.14
C PHE A 196 -13.40 5.60 -17.63
N GLY A 197 -13.20 6.58 -18.50
CA GLY A 197 -14.29 7.37 -19.04
C GLY A 197 -15.18 6.54 -19.97
N THR A 198 -16.49 6.70 -19.81
CA THR A 198 -17.35 6.87 -20.97
C THR A 198 -17.88 8.29 -20.95
N LYS A 199 -17.15 9.18 -21.65
CA LYS A 199 -17.74 10.40 -22.17
C LYS A 199 -18.67 9.97 -23.31
N LYS A 200 -19.89 9.56 -22.98
CA LYS A 200 -20.96 9.40 -23.97
C LYS A 200 -21.81 10.65 -23.88
N GLY A 201 -21.76 11.44 -24.97
CA GLY A 201 -22.46 12.70 -25.09
C GLY A 201 -23.93 12.56 -24.73
N THR A 202 -24.41 13.47 -23.89
CA THR A 202 -25.81 13.87 -23.95
C THR A 202 -25.82 15.15 -24.74
N ASP A 203 -26.36 15.03 -25.94
CA ASP A 203 -26.67 16.13 -26.82
C ASP A 203 -27.39 17.22 -26.07
N LYS A 204 -26.96 18.46 -26.35
CA LYS A 204 -27.71 19.66 -26.02
C LYS A 204 -29.12 19.49 -26.57
N LYS A 205 -30.07 19.20 -25.69
CA LYS A 205 -31.50 19.32 -26.00
C LYS A 205 -31.77 20.80 -26.21
N ALA A 206 -31.74 21.24 -27.48
CA ALA A 206 -32.27 22.53 -27.85
C ALA A 206 -33.73 22.60 -27.38
N PRO A 207 -34.21 23.72 -26.82
CA PRO A 207 -35.62 23.86 -26.52
C PRO A 207 -36.41 23.78 -27.84
N PRO A 208 -37.62 23.19 -27.83
CA PRO A 208 -38.45 23.17 -29.02
C PRO A 208 -38.79 24.61 -29.39
N LYS A 209 -38.35 25.04 -30.58
CA LYS A 209 -39.09 26.06 -31.32
C LYS A 209 -40.36 25.36 -31.78
N ASP A 210 -41.52 25.92 -31.41
CA ASP A 210 -42.58 26.21 -32.37
C ASP A 210 -43.79 26.88 -31.69
N LYS A 211 -44.22 27.96 -32.37
CA LYS A 211 -45.46 28.76 -32.27
C LYS A 211 -45.47 29.93 -31.28
#